data_AF-A0A7V0RIQ1-F1
#
_entry.id   AF-A0A7V0RIQ1-F1
#
_cell.length_a   1.000
_cell.length_b   1.000
_cell.length_c   1.000
_cell.angle_alpha   90.00
_cell.angle_beta   90.00
_cell.angle_gamma   90.00
#
_symmetry.space_group_name_H-M   'P 1'
#
loop_
_entity.id
_entity.type
_entity.pdbx_description
1 polymer ?
#
loop_
_entity_poly.entity_id
_entity_poly.type
_entity_poly.pdbx_seq_one_letter_code
_entity_poly.pdbx_strand_id
1 'polypeptide(L)' 'MRPERFVITDRSWALIESLLPGTVRDRGVTAKDNRLFLEAVLWK' A
#
# COMPACT_ATOMS: atom_id res chain seq x y z
N MET A 1 -12.64 2.33 -7.31
CA MET A 1 -11.60 3.34 -6.97
C MET A 1 -11.39 4.24 -8.17
N ARG A 2 -11.30 5.57 -8.01
CA ARG A 2 -10.94 6.48 -9.10
C ARG A 2 -9.41 6.60 -9.14
N PRO A 3 -8.71 6.03 -10.13
CA PRO A 3 -7.25 5.98 -10.15
C PRO A 3 -6.59 7.36 -10.21
N GLU A 4 -7.31 8.36 -10.74
CA GLU A 4 -6.89 9.76 -10.83
C GLU A 4 -6.66 10.45 -9.48
N ARG A 5 -7.15 9.84 -8.38
CA ARG A 5 -7.05 10.40 -7.03
C ARG A 5 -5.92 9.80 -6.21
N PHE A 6 -5.21 8.81 -6.74
CA PHE A 6 -4.18 8.08 -6.00
C PHE A 6 -2.80 8.42 -6.56
N VAL A 7 -1.84 8.66 -5.66
CA VAL A 7 -0.46 8.98 -6.01
C VAL A 7 0.30 7.71 -6.42
N ILE A 8 -0.07 6.56 -5.87
CA ILE A 8 0.54 5.27 -6.13
C ILE A 8 -0.20 4.55 -7.26
N THR A 9 0.48 4.44 -8.39
CA THR A 9 0.04 3.58 -9.51
C THR A 9 0.13 2.10 -9.15
N ASP A 10 -0.67 1.24 -9.80
CA ASP A 10 -0.63 -0.21 -9.56
C ASP A 10 0.75 -0.83 -9.86
N ARG A 11 1.49 -0.27 -10.83
CA ARG A 11 2.86 -0.69 -11.13
C ARG A 11 3.80 -0.37 -9.97
N SER A 12 3.70 0.84 -9.42
CA SER A 12 4.48 1.20 -8.23
C SER A 12 4.09 0.31 -7.06
N TRP A 13 2.78 0.11 -6.83
CA TRP A 13 2.26 -0.75 -5.77
C TRP A 13 2.86 -2.16 -5.80
N ALA A 14 2.90 -2.81 -6.97
CA ALA A 14 3.45 -4.15 -7.13
C ALA A 14 4.93 -4.27 -6.72
N LEU A 15 5.71 -3.17 -6.81
CA LEU A 15 7.11 -3.15 -6.39
C LEU A 15 7.25 -3.00 -4.87
N ILE A 16 6.47 -2.10 -4.26
CA ILE A 16 6.55 -1.81 -2.82
C ILE A 16 5.79 -2.79 -1.94
N GLU A 17 4.70 -3.41 -2.43
CA GLU A 17 3.86 -4.32 -1.64
C GLU A 17 4.68 -5.45 -0.99
N SER A 18 5.62 -6.03 -1.74
CA SER A 18 6.50 -7.11 -1.25
C SER A 18 7.52 -6.67 -0.19
N LEU A 19 7.79 -5.37 -0.10
CA LEU A 19 8.77 -4.79 0.83
C LEU A 19 8.12 -4.33 2.14
N LEU A 20 6.79 -4.27 2.19
CA LEU A 20 6.07 -3.78 3.36
C LEU A 20 5.96 -4.85 4.44
N PRO A 21 6.21 -4.50 5.72
CA PRO A 21 5.97 -5.41 6.83
C PRO A 21 4.46 -5.61 7.06
N GLY A 22 4.08 -6.78 7.56
CA GLY A 22 2.67 -7.09 7.86
C GLY A 22 1.92 -7.69 6.67
N THR A 23 2.65 -8.37 5.78
CA THR A 23 2.05 -9.21 4.74
C THR A 23 1.38 -10.43 5.36
N VAL A 24 0.52 -11.13 4.61
CA VAL A 24 -0.18 -12.35 5.06
C VAL A 24 0.80 -13.45 5.51
N ARG A 25 2.07 -13.38 5.08
CA ARG A 25 3.13 -14.32 5.48
C ARG A 25 3.82 -13.95 6.79
N ASP A 26 3.73 -12.70 7.24
CA ASP A 26 4.34 -12.26 8.48
C ASP A 26 3.50 -12.72 9.68
N ARG A 27 4.16 -13.33 10.67
CA ARG A 27 3.51 -13.63 11.95
C ARG A 27 3.27 -12.33 12.70
N GLY A 28 2.02 -11.89 12.79
CA GLY A 28 1.64 -10.67 13.50
C GLY A 28 0.37 -10.05 12.95
N VAL A 29 0.22 -8.74 13.12
CA VAL A 29 -0.93 -7.99 12.62
C VAL A 29 -0.77 -7.78 11.12
N THR A 30 -1.63 -8.40 10.32
CA THR A 30 -1.74 -8.08 8.90
C THR A 30 -2.28 -6.67 8.75
N ALA A 31 -1.51 -5.80 8.11
CA ALA A 31 -1.97 -4.46 7.82
C ALA A 31 -2.90 -4.52 6.60
N LYS A 32 -4.21 -4.52 6.88
CA LYS A 32 -5.28 -4.71 5.89
C LYS A 32 -5.29 -3.65 4.78
N ASP A 33 -4.81 -2.44 5.09
CA ASP A 33 -4.98 -1.25 4.26
C ASP A 33 -3.66 -0.50 4.00
N ASN A 34 -2.53 -1.22 3.88
CA ASN A 34 -1.20 -0.64 3.63
C ASN A 34 -1.16 0.34 2.45
N ARG A 35 -1.93 0.05 1.39
CA ARG A 35 -2.04 0.93 0.23
C ARG A 35 -2.69 2.26 0.60
N LEU A 36 -3.80 2.22 1.34
CA LEU A 36 -4.50 3.44 1.78
C LEU A 36 -3.68 4.23 2.80
N PHE A 37 -2.91 3.55 3.67
CA PHE A 37 -1.99 4.22 4.58
C PHE A 37 -0.92 5.02 3.81
N LEU A 38 -0.25 4.39 2.84
CA LEU A 38 0.77 5.05 2.05
C LEU A 38 0.18 6.17 1.17
N GLU A 39 -1.01 5.97 0.61
CA GLU A 39 -1.75 7.03 -0.10
C GLU A 39 -2.02 8.24 0.81
N ALA A 40 -2.43 8.00 2.06
CA ALA A 40 -2.67 9.08 3.02
C ALA A 40 -1.38 9.83 3.41
N VAL A 41 -0.25 9.14 3.50
CA VAL A 41 1.07 9.74 3.78
C VAL A 41 1.61 10.53 2.58
N LEU A 42 1.40 10.04 1.36
CA LEU A 42 1.87 10.68 0.13
C LEU A 42 0.93 11.77 -0.39
N TRP A 43 -0.22 11.95 0.25
CA TRP A 43 -1.18 12.99 -0.08
C TRP A 43 -0.54 14.38 0.10
N LYS A 44 -0.55 15.19 -0.97
CA LYS A 44 -0.09 16.57 -0.97
C LYS A 44 -1.25 17.50 -1.29
#